data_AF-A0A7C1VXC4-F1
#
_entry.id   AF-A0A7C1VXC4-F1
#
_cell.length_a   1.000
_cell.length_b   1.000
_cell.length_c   1.000
_cell.angle_alpha   90.00
_cell.angle_beta   90.00
_cell.angle_gamma   90.00
#
_symmetry.space_group_name_H-M   'P 1'
#
loop_
_entity.id
_entity.type
_entity.pdbx_description
1 polymer ?
#
loop_
_entity_poly.entity_id
_entity_poly.type
_entity_poly.pdbx_seq_one_letter_code
_entity_poly.pdbx_strand_id
1 'polypeptide(L)' 'GTPSYLNTCYSIIGKDYGVSVATVYRLKGKMIAPVEGADGLSPMDASAEDRKREVVYAHSWFKNLTHEMFG' A
#
# COMPACT_ATOMS: atom_id res chain seq x y z
N GLY A 1 -13.20 20.84 -1.69
CA GLY A 1 -11.75 20.75 -1.43
C GLY A 1 -11.07 20.07 -2.61
N THR A 2 -9.73 20.11 -2.67
CA THR A 2 -8.96 19.34 -3.66
C THR A 2 -8.99 17.85 -3.30
N PRO A 3 -9.29 16.93 -4.23
CA PRO A 3 -9.34 15.50 -3.92
C PRO A 3 -7.96 14.93 -3.57
N SER A 4 -7.95 13.87 -2.78
CA SER A 4 -6.78 13.07 -2.42
C SER A 4 -7.08 11.61 -2.74
N TYR A 5 -6.10 10.90 -3.30
CA TYR A 5 -6.22 9.49 -3.64
C TYR A 5 -5.06 8.71 -3.00
N LEU A 6 -5.27 7.44 -2.74
CA LEU A 6 -4.26 6.56 -2.15
C LEU A 6 -4.34 5.18 -2.79
N ASN A 7 -3.18 4.57 -2.99
CA ASN A 7 -3.06 3.16 -3.35
C ASN A 7 -2.04 2.47 -2.46
N THR A 8 -2.33 1.22 -2.10
CA THR A 8 -1.33 0.26 -1.63
C THR A 8 -1.63 -1.09 -2.29
N CYS A 9 -0.63 -1.69 -2.91
CA CYS A 9 -0.70 -3.05 -3.44
C CYS A 9 0.25 -3.94 -2.64
N TYR A 10 -0.30 -4.95 -1.95
CA TYR A 10 0.48 -5.97 -1.26
C TYR A 10 0.71 -7.19 -2.15
N SER A 11 1.84 -7.87 -1.97
CA SER A 11 2.17 -9.15 -2.60
C SER A 11 2.73 -10.11 -1.54
N ILE A 12 2.07 -11.25 -1.35
CA ILE A 12 2.56 -12.33 -0.48
C ILE A 12 3.33 -13.31 -1.36
N ILE A 13 4.65 -13.32 -1.21
CA ILE A 13 5.56 -14.15 -2.03
C ILE A 13 5.75 -15.52 -1.38
N GLY A 14 5.70 -15.59 -0.05
CA GLY A 14 5.79 -16.82 0.72
C GLY A 14 5.13 -16.67 2.10
N LYS A 15 5.11 -17.77 2.87
CA LYS A 15 4.36 -17.88 4.13
C LYS A 15 4.60 -16.72 5.11
N ASP A 16 5.85 -16.29 5.26
CA ASP A 16 6.26 -15.18 6.14
C ASP A 16 6.98 -14.08 5.34
N TYR A 17 6.71 -13.96 4.04
CA TYR A 17 7.39 -13.00 3.16
C TYR A 17 6.40 -12.21 2.31
N GLY A 18 6.10 -10.99 2.75
CA GLY A 18 5.30 -10.00 2.05
C GLY A 18 6.11 -8.78 1.62
N VAL A 19 5.63 -8.12 0.58
CA VAL A 19 6.10 -6.82 0.10
C VAL A 19 4.92 -5.95 -0.31
N SER A 20 5.13 -4.64 -0.40
CA SER A 20 4.12 -3.69 -0.82
C SER A 20 4.72 -2.55 -1.66
N VAL A 21 3.84 -1.91 -2.41
CA VAL A 21 4.04 -0.58 -3.00
C VAL A 21 2.90 0.30 -2.51
N ALA A 22 3.20 1.54 -2.11
CA ALA A 22 2.21 2.51 -1.68
C ALA A 22 2.46 3.88 -2.31
N THR A 23 1.39 4.63 -2.59
CA THR A 23 1.51 5.98 -3.12
C THR A 23 0.29 6.83 -2.75
N VAL A 24 0.55 8.07 -2.33
CA VAL A 24 -0.45 9.14 -2.20
C VAL A 24 -0.45 10.00 -3.46
N TYR A 25 -1.64 10.29 -3.99
CA TYR A 25 -1.79 11.11 -5.19
C TYR A 25 -2.67 12.33 -4.94
N ARG A 26 -2.43 13.38 -5.74
CA ARG A 26 -3.32 14.56 -5.83
C ARG A 26 -3.58 14.94 -7.28
N LEU A 27 -4.67 15.67 -7.48
CA LEU A 27 -4.97 16.30 -8.77
C LEU A 27 -4.01 17.49 -9.00
N LYS A 28 -3.15 17.38 -10.01
CA LYS A 28 -2.24 18.44 -10.50
C LYS A 28 -2.73 18.90 -11.87
N GLY A 29 -3.45 20.01 -11.89
CA GLY A 29 -4.13 20.49 -13.10
C GLY A 29 -5.24 19.52 -13.54
N LYS A 30 -5.05 18.86 -14.69
CA LYS A 30 -5.99 17.86 -15.23
C LYS A 30 -5.53 16.41 -15.07
N MET A 31 -4.44 16.16 -14.34
CA MET A 31 -3.84 14.83 -14.17
C MET A 31 -3.74 14.46 -12.69
N ILE A 32 -3.91 13.18 -12.38
CA ILE A 32 -3.59 12.64 -11.05
C ILE A 32 -2.10 12.31 -11.05
N ALA A 33 -1.36 12.87 -10.10
CA ALA A 33 0.08 12.70 -9.98
C ALA A 33 0.47 12.34 -8.54
N PRO A 34 1.54 11.56 -8.33
CA PRO A 34 2.04 11.25 -7.00
C PRO A 34 2.47 12.52 -6.27
N VAL A 35 2.25 12.55 -4.96
CA VAL A 35 2.83 13.56 -4.09
C VAL A 35 4.30 13.22 -3.88
N GLU A 36 5.18 14.19 -4.11
CA GLU A 36 6.63 14.02 -3.97
C GLU A 36 7.01 13.50 -2.57
N GLY A 37 7.75 12.39 -2.53
CA GLY A 37 8.17 11.74 -1.28
C GLY A 37 7.08 10.93 -0.57
N ALA A 38 5.89 10.78 -1.16
CA ALA A 38 4.80 9.99 -0.63
C ALA A 38 4.52 8.71 -1.45
N ASP A 39 5.52 8.27 -2.21
CA ASP A 39 5.59 6.98 -2.89
C ASP A 39 6.69 6.10 -2.25
N GLY A 40 6.48 4.78 -2.25
CA GLY A 40 7.45 3.87 -1.67
C GLY A 40 7.19 2.41 -1.98
N LEU A 41 8.28 1.65 -2.05
CA LEU A 41 8.31 0.20 -2.01
C LEU A 41 8.78 -0.25 -0.64
N SER A 42 8.40 -1.45 -0.20
CA SER A 42 9.08 -2.08 0.92
C SER A 42 10.61 -2.07 0.66
N PRO A 43 11.45 -1.63 1.62
CA PRO A 43 12.89 -1.57 1.42
C PRO A 43 13.47 -2.90 0.95
N MET A 44 14.47 -2.88 0.07
CA MET A 44 15.07 -4.11 -0.46
C MET A 44 15.79 -4.92 0.63
N ASP A 45 16.35 -4.22 1.61
CA ASP A 45 17.05 -4.73 2.78
C ASP A 45 16.15 -4.86 4.03
N ALA A 46 14.82 -4.80 3.86
CA ALA A 46 13.89 -4.95 4.98
C ALA A 46 14.10 -6.29 5.72
N SER A 47 13.98 -6.24 7.05
CA SER A 47 14.25 -7.38 7.91
C SER A 47 13.25 -8.52 7.68
N ALA A 48 13.60 -9.75 8.10
CA ALA A 48 12.67 -10.87 8.07
C ALA A 48 11.38 -10.59 8.87
N GLU A 49 11.48 -9.82 9.95
CA GLU A 49 10.30 -9.40 10.73
C GLU A 49 9.42 -8.41 9.96
N ASP A 50 10.01 -7.47 9.22
CA ASP A 50 9.25 -6.57 8.33
C ASP A 50 8.50 -7.35 7.26
N ARG A 51 9.18 -8.29 6.60
CA ARG A 51 8.58 -9.17 5.58
C ARG A 51 7.43 -9.99 6.14
N LYS A 52 7.55 -10.48 7.37
CA LYS A 52 6.47 -11.20 8.05
C LYS A 52 5.30 -10.27 8.40
N ARG A 53 5.57 -9.04 8.85
CA ARG A 53 4.54 -8.03 9.13
C ARG A 53 3.76 -7.65 7.87
N GLU A 54 4.43 -7.51 6.72
CA GLU A 54 3.78 -7.24 5.42
C GLU A 54 2.72 -8.29 5.07
N VAL A 55 2.93 -9.58 5.37
CA VAL A 55 1.91 -10.64 5.18
C VAL A 55 0.69 -10.39 6.06
N VAL A 56 0.91 -10.05 7.34
CA VAL A 56 -0.18 -9.74 8.27
C VAL A 56 -0.96 -8.51 7.79
N TYR A 57 -0.26 -7.46 7.38
CA TYR A 57 -0.88 -6.24 6.86
C TYR A 57 -1.65 -6.47 5.56
N ALA A 58 -1.15 -7.31 4.66
CA ALA A 58 -1.87 -7.69 3.44
C ALA A 58 -3.22 -8.35 3.74
N HIS A 59 -3.25 -9.29 4.70
CA HIS A 59 -4.51 -9.92 5.12
C HIS A 59 -5.46 -8.93 5.81
N SER A 60 -4.94 -8.05 6.68
CA SER A 60 -5.73 -7.00 7.31
C SER A 60 -6.29 -6.01 6.28
N TRP A 61 -5.49 -5.61 5.29
CA TRP A 61 -5.91 -4.73 4.21
C TRP A 61 -7.06 -5.35 3.41
N PHE A 62 -6.93 -6.62 3.00
CA PHE A 62 -8.00 -7.30 2.26
C PHE A 62 -9.30 -7.36 3.06
N LYS A 63 -9.22 -7.77 4.34
CA LYS A 63 -10.40 -7.86 5.21
C LYS A 63 -11.08 -6.50 5.40
N ASN A 64 -10.30 -5.46 5.69
CA ASN A 64 -10.84 -4.14 6.00
C ASN A 64 -11.43 -3.48 4.75
N LEU A 65 -10.70 -3.52 3.62
CA LEU A 65 -11.16 -2.89 2.39
C LEU A 65 -12.40 -3.57 1.82
N THR A 66 -12.46 -4.91 1.85
CA THR A 66 -13.67 -5.62 1.40
C THR A 66 -14.88 -5.33 2.28
N HIS A 67 -14.68 -5.20 3.61
CA HIS A 67 -15.75 -4.76 4.51
C HIS A 67 -16.19 -3.32 4.24
N GLU A 68 -15.26 -2.39 4.03
CA GLU A 68 -15.59 -1.00 3.71
C GLU A 68 -16.39 -0.86 2.40
N MET A 69 -16.09 -1.70 1.41
CA MET A 69 -16.75 -1.65 0.10
C MET A 69 -18.12 -2.34 0.06
N PHE A 70 -18.30 -3.41 0.83
CA PHE A 70 -19.44 -4.33 0.65
C PHE A 70 -20.16 -4.74 1.94
N GLY A 71 -19.61 -4.39 3.11
CA GLY A 71 -20.09 -4.86 4.42
C GLY A 71 -21.00 -3.90 5.16
#